data_AF-A0A7L2SR86-F1
#
_entry.id   AF-A0A7L2SR86-F1
#
_cell.length_a   1.000
_cell.length_b   1.000
_cell.length_c   1.000
_cell.angle_alpha   90.00
_cell.angle_beta   90.00
_cell.angle_gamma   90.00
#
_symmetry.space_group_name_H-M   'P 1'
#
loop_
_entity.id
_entity.type
_entity.pdbx_description
1 polymer ?
#
loop_
_entity_poly.entity_id
_entity_poly.type
_entity_poly.pdbx_seq_one_letter_code
_entity_poly.pdbx_strand_id
1 'polypeptide(L)'
;QVTSVDASDKMLKYALKERWERRKEEPFDRWVIEEANWLTLEKDLEKPGDGFDAVICLGNSFAHLPDFKGDQSDHKLALRNIASMVRPGGVLVIDHRNYDHILATGCAPPGKNIYYK
;
A
#
# COMPACT_ATOMS: atom_id res chain seq x y z
N GLN A 1 -3.58 -6.31 -15.24
CA GLN A 1 -2.13 -6.34 -14.91
C GLN A 1 -1.95 -5.74 -13.54
N VAL A 2 -0.96 -6.18 -12.75
CA VAL A 2 -0.74 -5.69 -11.39
C VAL A 2 0.69 -5.17 -11.27
N THR A 3 0.82 -4.02 -10.60
CA THR A 3 2.09 -3.47 -10.10
C THR A 3 1.97 -3.33 -8.59
N SER A 4 2.91 -3.91 -7.86
CA SER A 4 2.95 -3.87 -6.40
C SER A 4 4.16 -3.09 -5.92
N VAL A 5 3.95 -2.21 -4.94
CA VAL A 5 5.02 -1.43 -4.33
C VAL A 5 4.92 -1.43 -2.81
N ASP A 6 6.07 -1.33 -2.15
CA ASP A 6 6.18 -1.17 -0.70
C ASP A 6 7.46 -0.38 -0.40
N ALA A 7 7.52 0.28 0.76
CA ALA A 7 8.73 0.97 1.23
C ALA A 7 9.63 0.04 2.05
N SER A 8 9.17 -1.18 2.35
CA SER A 8 9.88 -2.18 3.14
C SER A 8 10.50 -3.26 2.25
N ASP A 9 11.80 -3.15 1.99
CA ASP A 9 12.56 -4.19 1.29
C ASP A 9 12.45 -5.57 1.94
N LYS A 10 12.31 -5.59 3.27
CA LYS A 10 12.11 -6.82 4.04
C LYS A 10 10.83 -7.54 3.65
N MET A 11 9.75 -6.80 3.37
CA MET A 11 8.48 -7.36 2.91
C MET A 11 8.54 -7.67 1.41
N LEU A 12 9.08 -6.76 0.59
CA LEU A 12 9.24 -6.96 -0.86
C LEU A 12 10.03 -8.22 -1.19
N LYS A 13 11.05 -8.56 -0.39
CA LYS A 13 11.83 -9.79 -0.54
C LYS A 13 10.94 -11.03 -0.67
N TYR A 14 9.83 -11.13 0.06
CA TYR A 14 8.93 -12.28 -0.02
C TYR A 14 8.11 -12.28 -1.31
N ALA A 15 7.62 -11.11 -1.74
CA ALA A 15 6.88 -10.97 -3.00
C ALA A 15 7.78 -11.27 -4.22
N LEU A 16 9.01 -10.75 -4.22
CA LEU A 16 10.02 -11.02 -5.25
C LEU A 16 10.38 -12.51 -5.31
N LYS A 17 10.51 -13.16 -4.15
CA LYS A 17 10.75 -14.61 -4.08
C LYS A 17 9.59 -15.40 -4.70
N GLU A 18 8.35 -15.08 -4.35
CA GLU A 18 7.15 -15.73 -4.90
C GLU A 18 7.07 -15.56 -6.42
N ARG A 19 7.29 -14.32 -6.92
CA ARG A 19 7.37 -14.02 -8.35
C ARG A 19 8.43 -14.87 -9.04
N TRP A 20 9.62 -14.99 -8.46
CA TRP A 20 10.71 -15.77 -9.03
C TRP A 20 10.40 -17.27 -9.08
N GLU A 21 9.81 -17.83 -8.02
CA GLU A 21 9.43 -19.25 -7.96
C GLU A 21 8.41 -19.61 -9.04
N ARG A 22 7.49 -18.68 -9.35
CA ARG A 22 6.40 -18.87 -10.30
C ARG A 22 6.61 -18.20 -11.66
N ARG A 23 7.81 -17.70 -11.95
CA ARG A 23 8.15 -16.93 -13.17
C ARG A 23 7.84 -17.64 -14.51
N LYS A 24 7.61 -18.95 -14.51
CA LYS A 24 7.20 -19.69 -15.71
C LYS A 24 5.70 -19.54 -16.03
N GLU A 25 4.93 -19.02 -15.09
CA GLU A 25 3.53 -18.66 -15.27
C GLU A 25 3.45 -17.21 -15.78
N GLU A 26 2.85 -17.01 -16.95
CA GLU A 26 2.77 -15.69 -17.59
C GLU A 26 2.21 -14.57 -16.69
N PRO A 27 1.21 -14.80 -15.82
CA PRO A 27 0.75 -13.77 -14.89
C PRO A 27 1.81 -13.30 -13.89
N PHE A 28 2.72 -14.19 -13.46
CA PHE A 28 3.80 -13.86 -12.51
C PHE A 28 5.01 -13.25 -13.22
N ASP A 29 5.27 -13.67 -14.46
CA ASP A 29 6.31 -13.04 -15.28
C ASP A 29 6.03 -11.54 -15.50
N ARG A 30 4.76 -11.21 -15.79
CA ARG A 30 4.26 -9.84 -16.03
C ARG A 30 3.93 -9.02 -14.77
N TRP A 31 3.97 -9.63 -13.59
CA TRP A 31 3.72 -8.94 -12.33
C TRP A 31 4.89 -8.01 -12.02
N VAL A 32 4.65 -6.70 -11.92
CA VAL A 32 5.70 -5.72 -11.58
C VAL A 32 5.76 -5.56 -10.06
N ILE A 33 6.97 -5.58 -9.50
CA ILE A 33 7.23 -5.39 -8.07
C ILE A 33 8.39 -4.42 -7.94
N GLU A 34 8.15 -3.26 -7.34
CA GLU A 34 9.15 -2.19 -7.17
C GLU A 34 9.14 -1.65 -5.74
N GLU A 35 10.19 -0.93 -5.34
CA GLU A 35 10.22 -0.17 -4.10
C GLU A 35 9.60 1.22 -4.33
N ALA A 36 8.69 1.66 -3.44
CA ALA A 36 8.16 3.02 -3.48
C ALA A 36 7.64 3.47 -2.11
N ASN A 37 7.64 4.77 -1.87
CA ASN A 37 7.13 5.37 -0.64
C ASN A 37 5.96 6.30 -0.94
N TRP A 38 4.86 6.20 -0.17
CA TRP A 38 3.68 7.05 -0.39
C TRP A 38 3.98 8.56 -0.37
N LEU A 39 4.99 9.00 0.39
CA LEU A 39 5.40 10.41 0.45
C LEU A 39 6.08 10.90 -0.84
N THR A 40 6.64 9.98 -1.64
CA THR A 40 7.38 10.26 -2.88
C THR A 40 6.84 9.50 -4.09
N LEU A 41 5.68 8.85 -3.97
CA LEU A 41 5.15 7.87 -4.92
C LEU A 41 5.10 8.34 -6.38
N GLU A 42 4.80 9.61 -6.61
CA GLU A 42 4.77 10.20 -7.96
C GLU A 42 6.13 10.20 -8.67
N LYS A 43 7.22 10.14 -7.91
CA LYS A 43 8.59 10.05 -8.41
C LYS A 43 9.09 8.60 -8.46
N ASP A 44 8.61 7.79 -7.53
CA ASP A 44 9.08 6.42 -7.34
C ASP A 44 8.43 5.46 -8.35
N LEU A 45 7.18 5.74 -8.77
CA LEU A 45 6.42 4.87 -9.66
C LEU A 45 5.86 5.63 -10.87
N GLU A 46 6.23 5.19 -12.07
CA GLU A 46 5.60 5.65 -13.31
C GLU A 46 4.25 4.96 -13.49
N LYS A 47 3.17 5.73 -13.41
CA LYS A 47 1.81 5.22 -13.63
C LYS A 47 1.54 4.98 -15.12
N PRO A 48 0.79 3.93 -15.49
CA PRO A 48 0.47 3.66 -16.89
C PRO A 48 -0.53 4.69 -17.42
N GLY A 49 -0.20 5.36 -18.54
CA GLY A 49 -1.09 6.32 -19.18
C GLY A 49 -1.56 7.43 -18.23
N ASP A 50 -2.88 7.54 -18.01
CA ASP A 50 -3.48 8.51 -17.09
C ASP A 50 -3.56 8.01 -15.63
N GLY A 51 -3.35 6.71 -15.39
CA GLY A 51 -3.31 6.09 -14.07
C GLY A 51 -3.81 4.63 -14.07
N PHE A 52 -3.86 4.04 -12.89
CA PHE A 52 -4.38 2.69 -12.67
C PHE A 52 -5.92 2.69 -12.60
N ASP A 53 -6.54 1.61 -13.10
CA ASP A 53 -7.98 1.34 -12.95
C ASP A 53 -8.43 1.32 -11.49
N ALA A 54 -7.61 0.71 -10.64
CA ALA A 54 -7.84 0.63 -9.22
C ALA A 54 -6.50 0.68 -8.47
N VAL A 55 -6.52 1.33 -7.31
CA VAL A 55 -5.40 1.35 -6.35
C VAL A 55 -5.90 0.81 -5.02
N ILE A 56 -5.13 -0.08 -4.40
CA ILE A 56 -5.50 -0.74 -3.13
C ILE A 56 -4.47 -0.46 -2.04
N CYS A 57 -4.95 -0.13 -0.85
CA CYS A 57 -4.14 0.00 0.38
C CYS A 57 -4.91 -0.64 1.53
N LEU A 58 -4.73 -1.96 1.68
CA LEU A 58 -5.53 -2.79 2.59
C LEU A 58 -4.71 -3.31 3.76
N GLY A 59 -5.40 -3.89 4.74
CA GLY A 59 -4.76 -4.55 5.88
C GLY A 59 -4.29 -3.59 6.96
N ASN A 60 -4.92 -2.42 7.07
CA ASN A 60 -4.55 -1.35 7.99
C ASN A 60 -3.14 -0.78 7.73
N SER A 61 -2.65 -0.92 6.50
CA SER A 61 -1.30 -0.52 6.12
C SER A 61 -1.08 0.99 6.26
N PHE A 62 -2.05 1.82 5.88
CA PHE A 62 -1.92 3.28 5.95
C PHE A 62 -1.64 3.80 7.37
N ALA A 63 -2.17 3.11 8.39
CA ALA A 63 -1.97 3.47 9.79
C ALA A 63 -0.50 3.32 10.28
N HIS A 64 0.38 2.72 9.47
CA HIS A 64 1.81 2.63 9.75
C HIS A 64 2.58 3.93 9.48
N LEU A 65 2.00 4.88 8.76
CA LEU A 65 2.61 6.20 8.57
C LEU A 65 2.32 7.05 9.81
N PRO A 66 3.32 7.37 10.66
CA PRO A 66 3.07 8.22 11.82
C PRO A 66 2.92 9.68 11.40
N ASP A 67 2.28 10.48 12.26
CA ASP A 67 2.25 11.93 12.11
C ASP A 67 3.54 12.53 12.71
N PHE A 68 4.60 12.63 11.89
CA PHE A 68 5.90 13.11 12.35
C PHE A 68 5.88 14.59 12.78
N LYS A 69 4.98 15.39 12.21
CA LYS A 69 4.93 16.85 12.40
C LYS A 69 3.82 17.30 13.36
N GLY A 70 2.85 16.43 13.64
CA GLY A 70 1.71 16.70 14.51
C GLY A 70 0.56 17.46 13.83
N ASP A 71 0.60 17.61 12.51
CA ASP A 71 -0.38 18.35 11.70
C ASP A 71 -1.04 17.51 10.60
N GLN A 72 -0.71 16.22 10.55
CA GLN A 72 -1.12 15.25 9.53
C GLN A 72 -0.74 15.66 8.10
N SER A 73 0.25 16.55 7.92
CA SER A 73 0.71 16.97 6.59
C SER A 73 1.24 15.79 5.78
N ASP A 74 1.95 14.87 6.43
CA ASP A 74 2.49 13.67 5.78
C ASP A 74 1.37 12.69 5.40
N HIS A 75 0.32 12.56 6.22
CA HIS A 75 -0.87 11.76 5.87
C HIS A 75 -1.59 12.34 4.67
N LYS A 76 -1.83 13.65 4.64
CA LYS A 76 -2.48 14.34 3.51
C LYS A 76 -1.66 14.21 2.24
N LEU A 77 -0.33 14.36 2.33
CA LEU A 77 0.57 14.19 1.20
C LEU A 77 0.53 12.75 0.66
N ALA A 78 0.65 11.75 1.54
CA ALA A 78 0.57 10.34 1.16
C ALA A 78 -0.77 10.00 0.50
N LEU A 79 -1.90 10.41 1.08
CA LEU A 79 -3.22 10.19 0.49
C LEU A 79 -3.37 10.85 -0.88
N ARG A 80 -2.85 12.08 -1.04
CA ARG A 80 -2.87 12.78 -2.33
C ARG A 80 -2.07 12.03 -3.39
N ASN A 81 -0.87 11.58 -3.04
CA ASN A 81 -0.01 10.85 -3.96
C ASN A 81 -0.59 9.45 -4.30
N ILE A 82 -1.20 8.76 -3.34
CA ILE A 82 -1.91 7.49 -3.59
C ILE A 82 -3.10 7.73 -4.54
N ALA A 83 -3.91 8.77 -4.29
CA ALA A 83 -5.05 9.11 -5.13
C ALA A 83 -4.61 9.54 -6.55
N SER A 84 -3.46 10.19 -6.71
CA SER A 84 -2.96 10.62 -8.02
C SER A 84 -2.51 9.46 -8.92
N MET A 85 -2.35 8.26 -8.36
CA MET A 85 -2.14 7.02 -9.12
C MET A 85 -3.43 6.49 -9.77
N VAL A 86 -4.62 6.89 -9.31
CA VAL A 86 -5.90 6.43 -9.86
C VAL A 86 -6.25 7.22 -11.12
N ARG A 87 -6.62 6.54 -12.20
CA ARG A 87 -7.08 7.21 -13.44
C ARG A 87 -8.45 7.88 -13.24
N PRO A 88 -8.83 8.87 -14.06
CA PRO A 88 -10.20 9.39 -14.08
C PRO A 88 -11.23 8.26 -14.24
N GLY A 89 -12.18 8.18 -13.30
CA GLY A 89 -13.20 7.13 -13.26
C GLY A 89 -12.74 5.80 -12.63
N GLY A 90 -11.49 5.70 -12.19
CA GLY A 90 -10.97 4.57 -11.42
C GLY A 90 -11.37 4.61 -9.95
N VAL A 91 -10.89 3.61 -9.18
CA VAL A 91 -11.30 3.42 -7.78
C VAL A 91 -10.09 3.34 -6.84
N LEU A 92 -10.16 4.05 -5.71
CA LEU A 92 -9.27 3.84 -4.57
C LEU A 92 -9.99 3.02 -3.51
N VAL A 93 -9.41 1.88 -3.12
CA VAL A 93 -9.87 1.09 -1.98
C VAL A 93 -8.81 1.13 -0.88
N ILE A 94 -9.13 1.82 0.21
CA ILE A 94 -8.24 1.98 1.36
C ILE A 94 -9.01 1.63 2.64
N ASP A 95 -8.35 0.93 3.56
CA ASP A 95 -8.93 0.57 4.86
C ASP A 95 -8.12 1.09 6.04
N HIS A 96 -8.75 1.07 7.20
CA HIS A 96 -8.11 1.20 8.50
C HIS A 96 -8.89 0.36 9.51
N ARG A 97 -8.25 -0.01 10.62
CA ARG A 97 -8.95 -0.60 11.76
C ARG A 97 -9.95 0.39 12.35
N ASN A 98 -10.96 -0.14 13.03
CA ASN A 98 -11.86 0.67 13.83
C ASN A 98 -11.12 1.20 15.08
N TYR A 99 -10.35 2.28 14.90
CA TYR A 99 -9.61 2.93 15.97
C TYR A 99 -10.54 3.64 16.96
N ASP A 100 -11.76 4.03 16.58
CA ASP A 100 -12.77 4.56 17.50
C ASP A 100 -13.08 3.56 18.63
N HIS A 101 -13.34 2.30 18.28
CA HIS A 101 -13.57 1.25 19.26
C HIS A 101 -12.32 0.95 20.11
N ILE A 102 -11.14 0.91 19.48
CA ILE A 102 -9.87 0.63 20.17
C ILE A 102 -9.57 1.73 21.19
N LEU A 103 -9.75 3.00 20.83
CA LEU A 103 -9.53 4.13 21.72
C LEU A 103 -10.57 4.16 22.85
N ALA A 104 -11.83 3.83 22.55
CA ALA A 104 -12.89 3.78 23.56
C ALA A 104 -12.71 2.67 24.61
N THR A 105 -12.13 1.53 24.21
CA THR A 105 -12.00 0.35 25.08
C THR A 105 -10.59 0.11 25.61
N GLY A 106 -9.58 0.77 25.03
CA GLY A 106 -8.17 0.48 25.27
C GLY A 106 -7.73 -0.89 24.75
N CYS A 107 -8.59 -1.63 24.03
CA CYS A 107 -8.35 -3.00 23.62
C CYS A 107 -8.45 -3.12 22.10
N ALA A 108 -7.40 -3.65 21.48
CA ALA A 108 -7.50 -4.12 20.10
C ALA A 108 -8.31 -5.43 20.08
N PRO A 109 -9.25 -5.62 19.13
CA PRO A 109 -9.99 -6.87 19.00
C PRO A 109 -9.01 -8.06 18.91
N PRO A 110 -9.25 -9.16 19.63
CA PRO A 110 -8.43 -10.35 19.52
C PRO A 110 -8.57 -10.89 18.09
N GLY A 111 -7.52 -10.76 17.31
CA GLY A 111 -7.44 -11.20 15.93
C GLY A 111 -6.01 -11.58 15.60
N LYS A 112 -5.83 -12.57 14.72
CA LYS A 112 -4.49 -12.94 14.22
C LYS A 112 -3.89 -11.73 13.52
N ASN A 113 -2.89 -11.09 14.13
CA ASN A 113 -1.99 -10.19 13.42
C ASN A 113 -1.19 -11.06 12.44
N ILE A 114 -1.67 -11.17 11.20
CA ILE A 114 -1.06 -12.00 10.16
C ILE A 114 0.19 -11.35 9.54
N TYR A 115 0.46 -10.08 9.86
CA TYR A 115 1.54 -9.30 9.24
C TYR A 115 2.86 -9.31 10.04
N TYR A 116 2.80 -9.56 11.34
CA TYR A 116 3.97 -9.61 12.21
C TYR A 116 4.01 -10.97 12.90
N LYS A 117 4.93 -11.83 12.45
CA LYS A 117 5.33 -13.05 13.17
C LYS A 117 6.71 -12.84 13.77
#